data_AF-I4Y9Y6-F1
#
_entry.id   AF-I4Y9Y6-F1
#
_cell.length_a   1.000
_cell.length_b   1.000
_cell.length_c   1.000
_cell.angle_alpha   90.00
_cell.angle_beta   90.00
_cell.angle_gamma   90.00
#
_symmetry.space_group_name_H-M   'P 1'
#
loop_
_entity.id
_entity.type
_entity.pdbx_description
1 polymer ?
#
loop_
_entity_poly.entity_id
_entity_poly.type
_entity_poly.pdbx_seq_one_letter_code
_entity_poly.pdbx_strand_id
1 'polypeptide(L)'
;MADHRDAVLNSKEFVESSPMPKDVPHVDELGVTSAPLKSASFFIGDKCKEYNDDFMLCKQENNNPEHCLKEGRKVTRCAASVISDINKHCFKQFESHFQCLEFNNQYFYPCRKQERSLNECVAASLNLHKNIPGTPEGQPQIHEKTNPIHKRVQH
;
A
#
# COMPACT_ATOMS: atom_id res chain seq x y z
N MET A 1 -20.26 5.10 -8.71
CA MET A 1 -19.12 5.50 -9.54
C MET A 1 -18.91 6.99 -9.30
N ALA A 2 -17.73 7.42 -8.88
CA ALA A 2 -17.47 8.86 -8.73
C ALA A 2 -17.49 9.49 -10.14
N ASP A 3 -18.34 10.50 -10.35
CA ASP A 3 -18.27 11.34 -11.54
C ASP A 3 -16.91 12.04 -11.53
N HIS A 4 -15.99 11.59 -12.40
CA HIS A 4 -14.68 12.20 -12.56
C HIS A 4 -14.85 13.56 -13.25
N ARG A 5 -15.22 14.59 -12.48
CA ARG A 5 -15.14 15.99 -12.92
C ARG A 5 -13.71 16.49 -12.72
N ASP A 6 -13.18 17.19 -13.72
CA ASP A 6 -11.89 17.84 -13.61
C ASP A 6 -11.88 18.83 -12.44
N ALA A 7 -10.77 18.89 -11.72
CA ALA A 7 -10.63 19.78 -10.57
C ALA A 7 -10.63 21.24 -11.01
N VAL A 8 -11.53 22.05 -10.45
CA VAL A 8 -11.47 23.50 -10.55
C VAL A 8 -10.46 23.99 -9.52
N LEU A 9 -9.31 24.48 -9.99
CA LEU A 9 -8.26 25.03 -9.13
C LEU A 9 -8.70 26.39 -8.59
N ASN A 10 -9.24 26.39 -7.38
CA ASN A 10 -9.50 27.62 -6.63
C ASN A 10 -8.18 28.20 -6.11
N SER A 11 -8.07 29.53 -6.08
CA SER A 11 -6.85 30.25 -5.65
C SER A 11 -6.53 30.10 -4.16
N LYS A 12 -7.49 29.63 -3.35
CA LYS A 12 -7.34 29.34 -1.92
C LYS A 12 -7.83 27.93 -1.63
N GLU A 13 -7.05 27.19 -0.87
CA GLU A 13 -7.44 25.89 -0.34
C GLU A 13 -8.56 26.06 0.68
N PHE A 14 -9.65 25.29 0.53
CA PHE A 14 -10.74 25.25 1.49
C PHE A 14 -10.50 24.07 2.45
N VAL A 15 -10.25 24.37 3.72
CA VAL A 15 -10.03 23.37 4.78
C VAL A 15 -11.16 23.48 5.80
N GLU A 16 -11.91 22.40 5.97
CA GLU A 16 -12.92 22.28 7.03
C GLU A 16 -12.23 21.94 8.35
N SER A 17 -12.49 22.73 9.40
CA SER A 17 -11.81 22.61 10.70
C SER A 17 -12.59 21.82 11.75
N SER A 18 -13.83 21.46 11.43
CA SER A 18 -14.71 20.71 12.33
C SER A 18 -14.13 19.32 12.66
N PRO A 19 -14.08 18.93 13.95
CA PRO A 19 -13.60 17.62 14.34
C PRO A 19 -14.62 16.52 13.99
N MET A 20 -14.14 15.27 13.98
CA MET A 20 -15.00 14.10 13.80
C MET A 20 -16.07 14.01 14.90
N PRO A 21 -17.30 13.55 14.59
CA PRO A 21 -18.35 13.33 15.60
C PRO A 21 -17.89 12.43 16.75
N LYS A 22 -18.33 12.73 17.98
CA LYS A 22 -17.86 12.08 19.22
C LYS A 22 -18.25 10.60 19.32
N ASP A 23 -19.28 10.19 18.59
CA ASP A 23 -19.77 8.82 18.49
C ASP A 23 -18.85 7.92 17.65
N VAL A 24 -18.01 8.51 16.79
CA VAL A 24 -17.01 7.78 16.00
C VAL A 24 -15.69 7.72 16.77
N PRO A 25 -15.24 6.53 17.22
CA PRO A 25 -14.00 6.44 17.97
C PRO A 25 -12.78 6.65 17.07
N HIS A 26 -11.82 7.42 17.58
CA HIS A 26 -10.59 7.81 16.91
C HIS A 26 -9.75 6.62 16.40
N VAL A 27 -9.02 6.86 15.31
CA VAL A 27 -8.05 5.96 14.70
C VAL A 27 -6.82 6.77 14.32
N ASP A 28 -5.63 6.24 14.61
CA ASP A 28 -4.39 6.84 14.14
C ASP A 28 -4.26 6.60 12.63
N GLU A 29 -3.99 7.68 11.89
CA GLU A 29 -3.77 7.62 10.45
C GLU A 29 -2.41 7.01 10.12
N LEU A 30 -2.25 6.52 8.88
CA LEU A 30 -1.05 5.77 8.48
C LEU A 30 0.25 6.59 8.49
N GLY A 31 0.16 7.91 8.26
CA GLY A 31 1.31 8.81 8.29
C GLY A 31 2.42 8.51 7.27
N VAL A 32 2.12 7.83 6.16
CA VAL A 32 3.09 7.47 5.12
C VAL A 32 2.83 8.16 3.79
N THR A 33 3.91 8.48 3.06
CA THR A 33 3.85 9.01 1.69
C THR A 33 3.65 7.90 0.66
N SER A 34 3.52 8.27 -0.61
CA SER A 34 3.14 7.36 -1.69
C SER A 34 4.15 6.25 -1.97
N ALA A 35 5.46 6.51 -2.05
CA ALA A 35 6.44 5.42 -2.28
C ALA A 35 6.56 4.38 -1.15
N PRO A 36 6.68 4.75 0.15
CA PRO A 36 6.73 3.73 1.21
C PRO A 36 5.42 2.92 1.26
N LEU A 37 4.27 3.56 1.06
CA LEU A 37 2.98 2.85 0.98
C LEU A 37 2.95 1.89 -0.23
N LYS A 38 3.43 2.32 -1.40
CA LYS A 38 3.52 1.49 -2.61
C LYS A 38 4.50 0.33 -2.44
N SER A 39 5.62 0.57 -1.78
CA SER A 39 6.64 -0.43 -1.44
C SER A 39 6.07 -1.52 -0.52
N ALA A 40 5.27 -1.13 0.49
CA ALA A 40 4.65 -2.05 1.43
C ALA A 40 3.33 -2.69 0.95
N SER A 41 2.79 -2.24 -0.19
CA SER A 41 1.43 -2.57 -0.64
C SER A 41 1.13 -4.08 -0.71
N PHE A 42 2.09 -4.89 -1.16
CA PHE A 42 1.92 -6.35 -1.25
C PHE A 42 1.88 -7.02 0.13
N PHE A 43 2.68 -6.54 1.09
CA PHE A 43 2.70 -7.09 2.46
C PHE A 43 1.46 -6.66 3.25
N ILE A 44 0.96 -5.44 3.00
CA ILE A 44 -0.33 -4.99 3.51
C ILE A 44 -1.44 -5.86 2.92
N GLY A 45 -1.38 -6.15 1.61
CA GLY A 45 -2.34 -7.04 0.95
C GLY A 45 -2.35 -8.45 1.54
N ASP A 46 -1.19 -9.02 1.83
CA ASP A 46 -1.03 -10.37 2.40
C ASP A 46 -1.59 -10.44 3.84
N LYS A 47 -1.15 -9.53 4.73
CA LYS A 47 -1.58 -9.52 6.13
C LYS A 47 -3.01 -9.03 6.34
N CYS A 48 -3.47 -8.07 5.54
CA CYS A 48 -4.74 -7.37 5.74
C CYS A 48 -5.84 -7.79 4.75
N LYS A 49 -5.66 -8.91 4.02
CA LYS A 49 -6.59 -9.38 2.99
C LYS A 49 -8.03 -9.42 3.47
N GLU A 50 -8.28 -10.12 4.57
CA GLU A 50 -9.64 -10.33 5.11
C GLU A 50 -10.31 -8.99 5.48
N TYR A 51 -9.60 -8.09 6.13
CA TYR A 51 -10.13 -6.77 6.51
C TYR A 51 -10.45 -5.90 5.30
N ASN A 52 -9.59 -5.96 4.27
CA ASN A 52 -9.79 -5.21 3.03
C ASN A 52 -11.00 -5.75 2.25
N ASP A 53 -11.13 -7.07 2.16
CA ASP A 53 -12.24 -7.71 1.47
C ASP A 53 -13.57 -7.41 2.19
N ASP A 54 -13.62 -7.52 3.52
CA ASP A 54 -14.79 -7.16 4.33
C ASP A 54 -15.22 -5.70 4.14
N PHE A 55 -14.25 -4.77 4.11
CA PHE A 55 -14.53 -3.36 3.89
C PHE A 55 -15.11 -3.10 2.50
N MET A 56 -14.61 -3.80 1.48
CA MET A 56 -15.12 -3.69 0.12
C MET A 56 -16.50 -4.34 -0.04
N LEU A 57 -16.77 -5.45 0.64
CA LEU A 57 -18.10 -6.07 0.69
C LEU A 57 -19.11 -5.14 1.37
N CYS A 58 -18.78 -4.56 2.54
CA CYS A 58 -19.62 -3.57 3.22
C CYS A 58 -19.98 -2.38 2.30
N LYS A 59 -19.00 -1.87 1.55
CA LYS A 59 -19.23 -0.79 0.57
C LYS A 59 -20.11 -1.18 -0.60
N GLN A 60 -20.13 -2.46 -0.98
CA GLN A 60 -21.01 -2.97 -2.03
C GLN A 60 -22.44 -3.16 -1.53
N GLU A 61 -22.61 -3.53 -0.26
CA GLU A 61 -23.92 -3.70 0.38
C GLU A 61 -24.64 -2.37 0.64
N ASN A 62 -23.90 -1.31 0.97
CA ASN A 62 -24.48 -0.01 1.33
C ASN A 62 -23.70 1.17 0.74
N ASN A 63 -24.42 2.09 0.12
CA ASN A 63 -23.85 3.33 -0.42
C ASN A 63 -23.55 4.40 0.64
N ASN A 64 -24.02 4.24 1.88
CA ASN A 64 -23.72 5.18 2.97
C ASN A 64 -22.29 4.97 3.51
N PRO A 65 -21.36 5.94 3.38
CA PRO A 65 -19.98 5.80 3.87
C PRO A 65 -19.87 5.63 5.38
N GLU A 66 -20.83 6.13 6.17
CA GLU A 66 -20.83 5.99 7.63
C GLU A 66 -20.99 4.53 8.07
N HIS A 67 -21.64 3.71 7.24
CA HIS A 67 -21.93 2.32 7.56
C HIS A 67 -20.66 1.49 7.79
N CYS A 68 -19.61 1.75 7.01
CA CYS A 68 -18.39 0.95 6.98
C CYS A 68 -17.22 1.58 7.77
N LEU A 69 -17.48 2.57 8.64
CA LEU A 69 -16.44 3.23 9.44
C LEU A 69 -15.75 2.27 10.43
N LYS A 70 -16.43 1.22 10.88
CA LYS A 70 -15.84 0.22 11.77
C LYS A 70 -14.81 -0.63 11.03
N GLU A 71 -15.14 -1.08 9.83
CA GLU A 71 -14.32 -1.90 8.93
C GLU A 71 -13.12 -1.09 8.42
N GLY A 72 -13.35 0.17 8.02
CA GLY A 72 -12.27 1.07 7.60
C GLY A 72 -11.21 1.31 8.68
N ARG A 73 -11.61 1.38 9.96
CA ARG A 73 -10.66 1.46 11.08
C ARG A 73 -9.85 0.18 11.28
N LYS A 74 -10.45 -1.00 11.05
CA LYS A 74 -9.71 -2.28 11.10
C LYS A 74 -8.64 -2.31 10.01
N VAL A 75 -9.00 -1.92 8.78
CA VAL A 75 -8.07 -1.81 7.64
C VAL A 75 -6.90 -0.89 7.99
N THR A 76 -7.20 0.32 8.47
CA THR A 76 -6.18 1.33 8.81
C THR A 76 -5.24 0.83 9.90
N ARG A 77 -5.77 0.23 10.97
CA ARG A 77 -4.94 -0.35 12.05
C ARG A 77 -4.08 -1.51 11.58
N CYS A 78 -4.61 -2.37 10.71
CA CYS A 78 -3.84 -3.48 10.16
C CYS A 78 -2.66 -2.98 9.31
N ALA A 79 -2.91 -2.02 8.40
CA ALA A 79 -1.87 -1.42 7.59
C ALA A 79 -0.82 -0.67 8.43
N ALA A 80 -1.25 0.06 9.47
CA ALA A 80 -0.34 0.73 10.41
C ALA A 80 0.57 -0.28 11.12
N SER A 81 0.04 -1.43 11.54
CA SER A 81 0.85 -2.51 12.14
C SER A 81 1.89 -3.05 11.16
N VAL A 82 1.52 -3.32 9.90
CA VAL A 82 2.48 -3.80 8.87
C VAL A 82 3.62 -2.80 8.69
N ILE A 83 3.30 -1.51 8.55
CA ILE A 83 4.31 -0.45 8.36
C ILE A 83 5.21 -0.35 9.60
N SER A 84 4.63 -0.40 10.81
CA SER A 84 5.38 -0.40 12.06
C SER A 84 6.35 -1.58 12.15
N ASP A 85 5.90 -2.77 11.78
CA ASP A 85 6.71 -3.99 11.82
C ASP A 85 7.86 -3.93 10.80
N ILE A 86 7.59 -3.46 9.57
CA ILE A 86 8.62 -3.26 8.54
C ILE A 86 9.66 -2.22 9.01
N ASN A 87 9.22 -1.11 9.61
CA ASN A 87 10.12 -0.09 10.14
C ASN A 87 10.99 -0.60 11.30
N LYS A 88 10.51 -1.56 12.09
CA LYS A 88 11.30 -2.14 13.19
C LYS A 88 12.33 -3.15 12.71
N HIS A 89 11.96 -4.00 11.74
CA HIS A 89 12.76 -5.16 11.37
C HIS A 89 13.57 -4.99 10.07
N CYS A 90 13.04 -4.24 9.09
CA CYS A 90 13.55 -4.21 7.72
C CYS A 90 13.73 -2.78 7.15
N PHE A 91 13.88 -1.77 8.01
CA PHE A 91 13.88 -0.37 7.60
C PHE A 91 14.92 -0.04 6.52
N LYS A 92 16.14 -0.57 6.64
CA LYS A 92 17.23 -0.26 5.70
C LYS A 92 16.91 -0.73 4.27
N GLN A 93 16.38 -1.94 4.13
CA GLN A 93 15.96 -2.51 2.84
C GLN A 93 14.72 -1.79 2.32
N PHE A 94 13.80 -1.45 3.23
CA PHE A 94 12.58 -0.74 2.91
C PHE A 94 12.84 0.67 2.37
N GLU A 95 13.74 1.41 3.03
CA GLU A 95 14.22 2.73 2.61
C GLU A 95 14.89 2.68 1.26
N SER A 96 15.82 1.75 1.06
CA SER A 96 16.48 1.59 -0.24
C SER A 96 15.48 1.33 -1.38
N HIS A 97 14.44 0.54 -1.11
CA HIS A 97 13.41 0.25 -2.11
C HIS A 97 12.51 1.46 -2.39
N PHE A 98 11.94 2.12 -1.37
CA PHE A 98 11.04 3.25 -1.62
C PHE A 98 11.77 4.47 -2.18
N GLN A 99 13.04 4.72 -1.80
CA GLN A 99 13.85 5.76 -2.42
C GLN A 99 14.05 5.48 -3.92
N CYS A 100 14.32 4.22 -4.29
CA CYS A 100 14.40 3.84 -5.70
C CYS A 100 13.08 4.12 -6.43
N LEU A 101 11.93 3.81 -5.82
CA LEU A 101 10.62 4.10 -6.41
C LEU A 101 10.43 5.59 -6.65
N GLU A 102 10.76 6.45 -5.67
CA GLU A 102 10.66 7.91 -5.83
C GLU A 102 11.45 8.42 -7.04
N PHE A 103 12.67 7.91 -7.27
CA PHE A 103 13.50 8.33 -8.41
C PHE A 103 13.03 7.81 -9.77
N ASN A 104 12.14 6.81 -9.83
CA ASN A 104 11.79 6.11 -11.07
C ASN A 104 10.29 6.20 -11.39
N ASN A 105 9.66 7.35 -11.11
CA ASN A 105 8.22 7.55 -11.30
C ASN A 105 7.37 6.45 -10.64
N GLN A 106 7.89 5.91 -9.54
CA GLN A 106 7.31 4.80 -8.79
C GLN A 106 7.08 3.50 -9.60
N TYR A 107 7.82 3.28 -10.69
CA TYR A 107 7.79 1.99 -11.38
C TYR A 107 8.59 0.93 -10.60
N PHE A 108 8.07 -0.30 -10.53
CA PHE A 108 8.76 -1.41 -9.83
C PHE A 108 9.93 -2.01 -10.64
N TYR A 109 9.85 -2.05 -11.97
CA TYR A 109 10.84 -2.74 -12.80
C TYR A 109 12.28 -2.19 -12.68
N PRO A 110 12.53 -0.88 -12.45
CA PRO A 110 13.88 -0.37 -12.19
C PRO A 110 14.44 -0.76 -10.82
N CYS A 111 13.58 -1.15 -9.88
CA CYS A 111 13.90 -1.31 -8.46
C CYS A 111 13.92 -2.77 -7.99
N ARG A 112 13.94 -3.75 -8.91
CA ARG A 112 13.91 -5.19 -8.59
C ARG A 112 15.04 -5.64 -7.66
N LYS A 113 16.21 -5.00 -7.73
CA LYS A 113 17.36 -5.35 -6.86
C LYS A 113 17.05 -5.04 -5.40
N GLN A 114 16.55 -3.83 -5.12
CA GLN A 114 16.17 -3.37 -3.79
C GLN A 114 14.93 -4.13 -3.30
N GLU A 115 13.98 -4.38 -4.19
CA GLU A 115 12.77 -5.16 -3.91
C GLU A 115 13.08 -6.58 -3.42
N ARG A 116 14.01 -7.30 -4.08
CA ARG A 116 14.40 -8.66 -3.64
C ARG A 116 14.96 -8.65 -2.22
N SER A 117 15.86 -7.72 -1.92
CA SER A 117 16.43 -7.58 -0.58
C SER A 117 15.37 -7.28 0.49
N LEU A 118 14.37 -6.45 0.14
CA LEU A 118 13.23 -6.19 1.03
C LEU A 118 12.37 -7.44 1.23
N ASN A 119 12.01 -8.13 0.14
CA ASN A 119 11.19 -9.35 0.18
C ASN A 119 11.85 -10.43 1.05
N GLU A 120 13.16 -10.64 0.90
CA GLU A 120 13.94 -11.59 1.72
C GLU A 120 13.86 -11.24 3.22
N CYS A 121 14.06 -9.97 3.57
CA CYS A 121 14.01 -9.53 4.97
C CYS A 121 12.62 -9.71 5.59
N VAL A 122 11.58 -9.31 4.84
CA VAL A 122 10.19 -9.37 5.30
C VAL A 122 9.70 -10.81 5.42
N ALA A 123 10.04 -11.68 4.47
CA ALA A 123 9.76 -13.11 4.56
C ALA A 123 10.45 -13.75 5.78
N ALA A 124 11.71 -13.41 6.03
CA ALA A 124 12.47 -13.96 7.15
C ALA A 124 11.99 -13.46 8.53
N SER A 125 11.61 -12.18 8.63
CA SER A 125 11.30 -11.54 9.94
C SER A 125 9.82 -11.53 10.28
N LEU A 126 8.95 -11.38 9.28
CA LEU A 126 7.52 -11.16 9.45
C LEU A 126 6.66 -12.27 8.83
N ASN A 127 7.27 -13.21 8.11
CA ASN A 127 6.60 -14.28 7.37
C ASN A 127 5.48 -13.77 6.44
N LEU A 128 5.72 -12.62 5.81
CA LEU A 128 4.83 -12.05 4.79
C LEU A 128 5.47 -12.19 3.42
N HIS A 129 4.67 -12.53 2.41
CA HIS A 129 5.17 -12.88 1.09
C HIS A 129 4.54 -12.01 0.01
N LYS A 130 5.34 -11.65 -1.00
CA LYS A 130 4.84 -10.94 -2.16
C LYS A 130 4.29 -11.93 -3.19
N ASN A 131 2.98 -12.12 -3.17
CA ASN A 131 2.28 -12.98 -4.12
C ASN A 131 1.39 -12.16 -5.05
N ILE A 132 1.57 -12.33 -6.36
CA ILE A 132 0.73 -11.68 -7.39
C ILE A 132 -0.38 -12.66 -7.78
N PRO A 133 -1.64 -12.40 -7.38
CA PRO A 133 -2.75 -13.26 -7.75
C PRO A 133 -2.96 -13.26 -9.27
N GLY A 134 -3.35 -14.41 -9.82
CA GLY A 134 -3.59 -14.58 -11.27
C GLY A 134 -2.31 -14.80 -12.10
N THR A 135 -1.16 -15.03 -11.49
CA THR A 135 0.04 -15.48 -12.21
C THR A 135 -0.19 -16.88 -12.80
N PRO A 136 0.08 -17.12 -14.10
CA PRO A 136 -0.12 -18.44 -14.72
C PRO A 136 0.67 -19.56 -14.02
N GLU A 137 0.02 -20.72 -13.86
CA GLU A 137 0.65 -21.89 -13.26
C GLU A 137 1.91 -22.31 -14.04
N GLY A 138 2.99 -22.61 -13.30
CA GLY A 138 4.27 -23.01 -13.87
C GLY A 138 5.16 -21.87 -14.38
N GLN A 139 4.74 -20.60 -14.27
CA GLN A 139 5.59 -19.45 -14.61
C GLN A 139 6.09 -18.72 -13.35
N PRO A 140 7.36 -18.27 -13.32
CA PRO A 140 7.85 -17.44 -12.21
C PRO A 140 7.16 -16.08 -12.20
N GLN A 141 6.99 -15.51 -11.00
CA GLN A 141 6.38 -14.19 -10.89
C GLN A 141 7.24 -13.14 -11.57
N ILE A 142 6.62 -12.06 -12.08
CA ILE A 142 7.34 -11.02 -12.85
C ILE A 142 8.51 -10.39 -12.09
N HIS A 143 8.44 -10.34 -10.75
CA HIS A 143 9.49 -9.79 -9.90
C HIS A 143 10.64 -10.78 -9.62
N GLU A 144 10.41 -12.07 -9.85
CA GLU A 144 11.37 -13.16 -9.70
C GLU A 144 12.14 -13.45 -10.99
N LYS A 145 11.62 -13.00 -12.15
CA LYS A 145 12.29 -13.20 -13.46
C LYS A 145 13.75 -12.72 -13.41
N THR A 146 14.66 -13.60 -13.81
CA THR A 146 16.11 -13.36 -13.77
C THR A 146 16.58 -12.41 -14.87
N ASN A 147 15.99 -12.47 -16.07
CA ASN A 147 16.32 -11.62 -17.20
C ASN A 147 15.09 -10.91 -17.79
N PRO A 148 14.60 -9.82 -17.16
CA PRO A 148 13.48 -9.04 -17.67
C PRO A 148 13.88 -8.18 -18.88
N ILE A 149 12.94 -7.99 -19.82
CA ILE A 149 13.14 -7.11 -20.98
C ILE A 149 13.24 -5.64 -20.55
N HIS A 150 12.33 -5.21 -19.67
CA HIS A 150 12.35 -3.86 -19.11
C HIS A 150 13.34 -3.77 -17.95
N LYS A 151 14.42 -3.00 -18.15
CA LYS A 151 15.44 -2.68 -17.15
C LYS A 151 15.48 -1.17 -16.96
N ARG A 152 16.12 -0.70 -15.88
CA ARG A 152 16.35 0.75 -15.68
C ARG A 152 17.15 1.27 -16.88
N VAL A 153 16.57 2.22 -17.62
CA VAL A 153 17.30 2.97 -18.65
C VAL A 153 18.21 3.93 -17.90
N GLN A 154 19.53 3.67 -17.93
CA GLN A 154 20.52 4.64 -17.45
C GLN A 154 20.64 5.71 -18.54
N HIS A 155 20.11 6.90 -18.26
CA HIS A 155 20.44 8.11 -19.01
C HIS A 155 21.70 8.73 -18.43
#